data_AF-A0A936DZU0-F1
#
_entry.id   AF-A0A936DZU0-F1
#
_cell.length_a   1.000
_cell.length_b   1.000
_cell.length_c   1.000
_cell.angle_alpha   90.00
_cell.angle_beta   90.00
_cell.angle_gamma   90.00
#
_symmetry.space_group_name_H-M   'P 1'
#
loop_
_entity.id
_entity.type
_entity.pdbx_description
1 polymer ?
#
loop_
_entity_poly.entity_id
_entity_poly.type
_entity_poly.pdbx_seq_one_letter_code
_entity_poly.pdbx_strand_id
1 'polypeptide(L)' 'MHDGSIATLQDVIEHYNSGGKSHVNKSNLIRPLGLTDKEKKALVTFLHTLDDYTLLSNGYLKE' A
#
# COMPACT_ATOMS: atom_id res chain seq x y z
N MET A 1 -0.62 -7.23 -2.09
CA MET A 1 -0.92 -8.67 -2.17
C MET A 1 0.03 -9.30 -3.16
N HIS A 2 0.47 -10.53 -2.93
CA HIS A 2 1.37 -11.24 -3.85
C HIS A 2 0.78 -11.55 -5.24
N ASP A 3 -0.54 -11.41 -5.39
CA ASP A 3 -1.33 -11.81 -6.56
C ASP A 3 -1.88 -10.61 -7.35
N GLY A 4 -1.53 -9.37 -6.99
CA GLY A 4 -2.05 -8.17 -7.66
C GLY A 4 -3.53 -7.87 -7.40
N SER A 5 -4.19 -8.52 -6.43
CA SER A 5 -5.63 -8.34 -6.15
C SER A 5 -6.04 -6.98 -5.57
N ILE A 6 -5.10 -6.08 -5.33
CA ILE A 6 -5.34 -4.71 -4.84
C ILE A 6 -4.67 -3.75 -5.81
N ALA A 7 -5.46 -2.88 -6.43
CA ALA A 7 -5.03 -2.09 -7.58
C ALA A 7 -4.21 -0.85 -7.22
N THR A 8 -4.47 -0.22 -6.09
CA THR A 8 -3.84 1.06 -5.72
C THR A 8 -3.12 1.00 -4.38
N LEU A 9 -2.14 1.89 -4.20
CA LEU A 9 -1.43 2.03 -2.94
C LEU A 9 -2.38 2.46 -1.80
N GLN A 10 -3.36 3.30 -2.13
CA GLN A 10 -4.41 3.76 -1.24
C GLN A 10 -5.25 2.58 -0.72
N ASP A 11 -5.64 1.66 -1.60
CA ASP A 11 -6.41 0.47 -1.22
C ASP A 11 -5.60 -0.49 -0.35
N VAL A 12 -4.28 -0.58 -0.58
CA VAL A 12 -3.37 -1.37 0.29
C VAL A 12 -3.32 -0.76 1.69
N ILE A 13 -3.20 0.57 1.79
CA ILE A 13 -3.20 1.26 3.07
C ILE A 13 -4.54 1.08 3.79
N GLU A 14 -5.66 1.20 3.07
CA GLU A 14 -6.98 0.99 3.65
C GLU A 14 -7.17 -0.45 4.14
N HIS A 15 -6.68 -1.44 3.40
CA HIS A 15 -6.69 -2.84 3.82
C HIS A 15 -6.03 -3.03 5.18
N TYR A 16 -4.83 -2.47 5.40
CA TYR A 16 -4.17 -2.59 6.71
C TYR A 16 -4.82 -1.70 7.77
N ASN A 17 -5.32 -0.52 7.38
CA ASN A 17 -6.00 0.38 8.30
C ASN A 17 -7.28 -0.25 8.90
N SER A 18 -8.01 -1.05 8.11
CA SER A 18 -9.17 -1.83 8.56
C SER A 18 -8.79 -3.08 9.38
N GLY A 19 -7.50 -3.37 9.54
CA GLY A 19 -6.99 -4.57 10.19
C GLY A 19 -6.96 -5.80 9.30
N GLY A 20 -6.95 -5.64 7.98
CA GLY A 20 -6.81 -6.71 7.00
C GLY A 20 -8.08 -7.55 6.79
N LYS A 21 -8.07 -8.36 5.72
CA LYS A 21 -9.15 -9.33 5.45
C LYS A 21 -9.07 -10.49 6.45
N SER A 22 -10.23 -11.01 6.83
CA SER A 22 -10.29 -12.23 7.65
C SER A 22 -9.72 -13.41 6.88
N HIS A 23 -8.84 -14.17 7.51
CA HIS A 23 -8.22 -15.35 6.94
C HIS A 23 -7.82 -16.31 8.07
N VAL A 24 -7.90 -17.62 7.83
CA VAL A 24 -7.59 -18.65 8.85
C VAL A 24 -6.17 -18.54 9.40
N ASN A 25 -5.23 -18.12 8.55
CA ASN A 25 -3.81 -17.93 8.89
C ASN A 25 -3.46 -16.48 9.22
N LYS A 26 -4.45 -15.62 9.49
CA LYS A 26 -4.18 -14.22 9.84
C LYS A 26 -3.52 -14.13 11.21
N SER A 27 -2.38 -13.44 11.28
CA SER A 27 -1.72 -13.16 12.56
C SER A 27 -2.54 -12.19 13.42
N ASN A 28 -2.56 -12.43 14.74
CA ASN A 28 -3.18 -11.55 15.74
C ASN A 28 -2.54 -10.14 15.80
N LEU A 29 -1.34 -9.97 15.24
CA LEU A 29 -0.68 -8.66 15.14
C LEU A 29 -1.35 -7.75 14.10
N ILE A 30 -2.09 -8.32 13.14
CA ILE A 30 -2.78 -7.54 12.11
C ILE A 30 -4.12 -7.04 12.67
N ARG A 31 -4.11 -5.80 13.12
CA ARG A 31 -5.25 -5.11 13.75
C ARG A 31 -5.47 -3.74 13.11
N PRO A 32 -6.68 -3.15 13.23
CA PRO A 32 -6.94 -1.82 12.71
C PRO A 32 -5.92 -0.81 13.23
N LEU A 33 -5.43 0.05 12.34
CA LEU A 33 -4.39 1.03 12.65
C LEU A 33 -4.97 2.36 13.16
N GLY A 34 -6.22 2.67 12.79
CA GLY A 34 -6.89 3.89 13.22
C GLY A 34 -6.31 5.16 12.59
N LEU A 35 -5.70 5.05 11.42
CA LEU A 35 -5.13 6.17 10.69
C LEU A 35 -6.24 7.12 10.23
N THR A 36 -6.02 8.41 10.46
CA THR A 36 -6.83 9.49 9.88
C THR A 36 -6.58 9.61 8.39
N ASP A 37 -7.49 10.27 7.66
CA ASP A 37 -7.30 10.53 6.22
C ASP A 37 -6.03 11.34 5.94
N LYS A 38 -5.63 12.21 6.86
CA LYS A 38 -4.39 12.97 6.74
C LYS A 38 -3.17 12.07 6.84
N GLU A 39 -3.15 11.14 7.78
CA GLU A 39 -2.04 10.19 7.95
C GLU A 39 -1.97 9.19 6.80
N LYS A 40 -3.10 8.69 6.31
CA LYS A 40 -3.15 7.84 5.11
C LYS A 40 -2.53 8.56 3.90
N LYS A 41 -2.91 9.82 3.67
CA LYS A 41 -2.33 10.65 2.59
C LYS A 41 -0.83 10.86 2.79
N ALA A 42 -0.40 11.18 4.01
CA ALA A 42 1.02 11.37 4.32
C ALA A 42 1.83 10.08 4.08
N LEU A 43 1.28 8.91 4.41
CA LEU A 43 1.92 7.62 4.15
C LEU A 43 2.05 7.34 2.65
N VAL A 44 1.02 7.61 1.85
CA VAL A 44 1.10 7.54 0.38
C VAL A 44 2.22 8.44 -0.13
N THR A 45 2.25 9.71 0.30
CA THR A 45 3.31 10.65 -0.10
C THR A 45 4.70 10.17 0.30
N PHE A 46 4.86 9.62 1.51
CA PHE A 46 6.12 9.06 1.96
C PHE A 46 6.57 7.87 1.11
N LEU A 47 5.67 6.96 0.75
CA LEU A 47 6.03 5.81 -0.07
C LEU A 47 6.45 6.23 -1.49
N HIS A 48 5.87 7.29 -2.04
CA HIS A 48 6.34 7.89 -3.30
C HIS A 48 7.74 8.52 -3.20
N THR A 49 8.30 8.76 -2.00
CA THR A 49 9.71 9.16 -1.89
C THR A 49 10.67 8.02 -2.17
N LEU A 50 10.18 6.79 -2.23
CA LEU A 50 10.96 5.59 -2.58
C LEU A 50 10.93 5.29 -4.08
N ASP A 51 10.18 6.07 -4.86
CA ASP A 51 10.12 5.91 -6.31
C ASP A 51 11.48 6.21 -6.94
N ASP A 52 12.00 5.26 -7.72
CA ASP A 52 13.20 5.47 -8.52
C ASP A 52 12.84 6.16 -9.83
N TYR A 53 13.11 7.46 -9.90
CA TYR A 53 12.86 8.26 -11.10
C TYR A 53 13.68 7.81 -12.32
N THR A 54 14.81 7.12 -12.12
CA THR A 54 15.60 6.53 -13.21
C THR A 54 14.84 5.37 -13.84
N LEU A 55 14.21 4.53 -13.02
CA LEU A 55 13.38 3.43 -13.48
C LEU A 55 12.12 3.96 -14.19
N LEU A 56 11.44 4.94 -13.59
CA LEU A 56 10.20 5.52 -14.14
C LEU A 56 10.40 6.27 -15.45
N SER A 57 11.58 6.84 -15.68
CA SER A 57 11.92 7.55 -16.92
C SER A 57 12.55 6.65 -17.99
N ASN A 58 12.82 5.37 -17.68
CA ASN A 58 13.46 4.44 -18.60
C ASN A 58 12.53 4.08 -19.78
N GLY A 59 12.90 4.52 -20.98
CA GLY A 59 12.13 4.28 -22.21
C GLY A 59 12.04 2.82 -22.65
N TYR A 60 12.89 1.93 -22.14
CA TYR A 60 12.83 0.48 -22.43
C TYR A 60 11.82 -0.27 -21.54
N LEU A 61 11.31 0.39 -20.49
CA LEU A 61 10.33 -0.17 -19.55
C LEU A 61 8.95 0.46 -19.67
N LYS A 62 8.77 1.39 -20.63
CA LYS A 62 7.46 1.91 -20.96
C LYS A 62 6.71 0.83 -21.75
N GLU A 63 5.58 0.39 -21.19
CA GLU A 63 4.63 -0.53 -21.85
C GLU A 63 4.13 0.02 -23.20
#